data_AF-A0A951NLI2-F1
#
_entry.id   AF-A0A951NLI2-F1
#
_cell.length_a   1.000
_cell.length_b   1.000
_cell.length_c   1.000
_cell.angle_alpha   90.00
_cell.angle_beta   90.00
_cell.angle_gamma   90.00
#
_symmetry.space_group_name_H-M   'P 1'
#
loop_
_entity.id
_entity.type
_entity.pdbx_description
1 polymer ?
#
loop_
_entity_poly.entity_id
_entity_poly.type
_entity_poly.pdbx_seq_one_letter_code
_entity_poly.pdbx_strand_id
1 'polypeptide(L)'
;MRRKASAARFGTLLMAFVLVLGCGREDGSAPVAAGVETRAVARALPAGATVVVSGHDLEGFWARLQGTRLYQELKAIQDVQQAMAPLGESRREIQEEICVRFDERTLISLFGGKFDLGFYGPLPEERADLLLVSEVEDENEARSIVQECEAQLVEEKGATFRDERLNGTEVRVATNREGEDVLFYALGDGRLRIGTTLERMRSALAIGEDEASRSMTGVAEYIGILEKLSDASLVVWVDREAFQQATRVAGADTAAAGGENRQRMGAATTALEDYLASALGVGIYWAESGIRSDVYARFPEDGERSELIEMLTTSPGQIQSIGYQPEGTLLYTSIASLDADVVYDELYRYAVDATRIQMDVAGTPDSARADSMVAAQLREFESQTGIDVEDDLVAWIGDEAAFSIVGVDKTGFFPVPEVAFTIAATDRGRAQAALAELEGALTEMARTRASIPLQWQEETYEGQTIRYAPTPMGEGLSVAYTVTDPFVLVASSRGLVKRMLDGRAGRARALPSNPEFGAMTEFYPQRATSIGYVNLERILTEVEGLLGTFGQMSGNPAAADTTSTARRVLTALKNAPRIGFYSEADGEGLFTHLLVEVR
;
A
#
# COMPACT_ATOMS: atom_id res chain seq x y z
N MET A 1 -14.97 -17.10 -24.09
CA MET A 1 -15.36 -17.00 -22.65
C MET A 1 -14.19 -17.11 -21.69
N ARG A 2 -13.37 -18.17 -21.62
CA ARG A 2 -12.27 -18.25 -20.62
C ARG A 2 -11.14 -17.19 -20.71
N ARG A 3 -10.97 -16.48 -21.83
CA ARG A 3 -9.86 -15.50 -22.02
C ARG A 3 -10.08 -14.11 -21.38
N LYS A 4 -11.31 -13.61 -21.25
CA LYS A 4 -11.63 -12.24 -20.76
C LYS A 4 -11.45 -12.05 -19.24
N ALA A 5 -10.31 -12.48 -18.69
CA ALA A 5 -10.02 -12.43 -17.26
C ALA A 5 -8.54 -12.13 -16.92
N SER A 6 -7.64 -12.07 -17.91
CA SER A 6 -6.20 -11.87 -17.72
C SER A 6 -5.84 -10.42 -17.37
N ALA A 7 -6.34 -9.42 -18.10
CA ALA A 7 -5.90 -8.02 -17.98
C ALA A 7 -6.08 -7.42 -16.58
N ALA A 8 -7.30 -7.51 -16.02
CA ALA A 8 -7.57 -7.03 -14.66
C ALA A 8 -6.81 -7.83 -13.59
N ARG A 9 -6.51 -9.11 -13.84
CA ARG A 9 -5.59 -9.87 -12.99
C ARG A 9 -4.18 -9.30 -13.10
N PHE A 10 -3.65 -9.07 -14.29
CA PHE A 10 -2.26 -8.61 -14.50
C PHE A 10 -1.97 -7.26 -13.83
N GLY A 11 -2.88 -6.29 -13.89
CA GLY A 11 -2.73 -5.03 -13.12
C GLY A 11 -2.69 -5.26 -11.61
N THR A 12 -3.60 -6.11 -11.09
CA THR A 12 -3.59 -6.55 -9.69
C THR A 12 -2.33 -7.36 -9.34
N LEU A 13 -1.81 -8.12 -10.31
CA LEU A 13 -0.63 -8.99 -10.20
C LEU A 13 0.64 -8.15 -10.05
N LEU A 14 0.77 -7.05 -10.80
CA LEU A 14 1.91 -6.15 -10.72
C LEU A 14 1.97 -5.46 -9.35
N MET A 15 0.82 -4.95 -8.87
CA MET A 15 0.67 -4.41 -7.50
C MET A 15 0.98 -5.47 -6.43
N ALA A 16 0.48 -6.69 -6.59
CA ALA A 16 0.77 -7.80 -5.67
C ALA A 16 2.25 -8.22 -5.72
N PHE A 17 2.91 -8.14 -6.88
CA PHE A 17 4.32 -8.47 -7.05
C PHE A 17 5.20 -7.45 -6.31
N VAL A 18 4.94 -6.15 -6.49
CA VAL A 18 5.55 -5.06 -5.71
C VAL A 18 5.39 -5.27 -4.19
N LEU A 19 4.22 -5.77 -3.74
CA LEU A 19 3.94 -6.05 -2.32
C LEU A 19 4.53 -7.37 -1.79
N VAL A 20 5.03 -8.27 -2.65
CA VAL A 20 5.49 -9.62 -2.26
C VAL A 20 7.02 -9.79 -2.31
N LEU A 21 7.75 -8.90 -2.97
CA LEU A 21 9.23 -8.97 -3.11
C LEU A 21 10.03 -8.56 -1.84
N GLY A 22 9.39 -8.44 -0.66
CA GLY A 22 10.01 -7.83 0.54
C GLY A 22 10.79 -8.78 1.46
N CYS A 23 12.06 -9.09 1.16
CA CYS A 23 13.03 -9.79 2.04
C CYS A 23 14.49 -9.42 1.64
N GLY A 24 15.61 -9.39 2.42
CA GLY A 24 15.96 -9.66 3.84
C GLY A 24 17.50 -9.77 4.13
N ARG A 25 18.04 -10.95 4.51
CA ARG A 25 19.37 -11.13 5.17
C ARG A 25 20.66 -10.73 4.41
N GLU A 26 21.61 -10.23 5.22
CA GLU A 26 23.06 -9.99 5.03
C GLU A 26 23.88 -11.09 4.32
N ASP A 27 24.87 -10.67 3.50
CA ASP A 27 26.29 -10.99 3.76
C ASP A 27 27.20 -9.94 3.07
N GLY A 28 28.03 -9.21 3.84
CA GLY A 28 29.09 -8.31 3.33
C GLY A 28 28.68 -6.87 2.94
N SER A 29 29.44 -5.88 3.45
CA SER A 29 29.27 -4.45 3.14
C SER A 29 29.87 -4.06 1.78
N ALA A 30 29.09 -4.15 0.71
CA ALA A 30 29.42 -3.51 -0.56
C ALA A 30 29.20 -1.98 -0.47
N PRO A 31 30.11 -1.12 -0.95
CA PRO A 31 29.89 0.32 -0.95
C PRO A 31 28.79 0.69 -1.95
N VAL A 32 27.80 1.47 -1.51
CA VAL A 32 26.77 2.03 -2.39
C VAL A 32 27.47 2.88 -3.46
N ALA A 33 27.33 2.48 -4.73
CA ALA A 33 27.94 3.18 -5.85
C ALA A 33 27.24 4.53 -6.07
N ALA A 34 28.00 5.62 -6.06
CA ALA A 34 27.43 6.97 -6.08
C ALA A 34 26.73 7.29 -7.41
N GLY A 35 25.40 7.46 -7.37
CA GLY A 35 24.58 8.03 -8.44
C GLY A 35 24.48 7.15 -9.70
N VAL A 36 23.79 6.00 -9.60
CA VAL A 36 23.55 5.12 -10.75
C VAL A 36 22.37 5.64 -11.58
N GLU A 37 22.63 5.99 -12.84
CA GLU A 37 21.60 6.54 -13.74
C GLU A 37 20.55 5.48 -14.17
N THR A 38 19.42 5.45 -13.48
CA THR A 38 18.13 4.92 -13.98
C THR A 38 17.69 5.63 -15.26
N ARG A 39 18.04 6.92 -15.39
CA ARG A 39 17.82 7.79 -16.57
C ARG A 39 18.38 7.27 -17.90
N ALA A 40 19.28 6.28 -17.90
CA ALA A 40 19.97 5.83 -19.09
C ALA A 40 19.06 5.07 -20.08
N VAL A 41 18.20 4.19 -19.56
CA VAL A 41 17.31 3.35 -20.38
C VAL A 41 16.04 4.12 -20.76
N ALA A 42 15.55 5.01 -19.89
CA ALA A 42 14.27 5.71 -20.07
C ALA A 42 14.22 6.62 -21.30
N ARG A 43 15.39 6.95 -21.88
CA ARG A 43 15.52 7.66 -23.16
C ARG A 43 15.03 6.83 -24.35
N ALA A 44 14.95 5.50 -24.22
CA ALA A 44 14.56 4.58 -25.28
C ALA A 44 13.09 4.13 -25.22
N LEU A 45 12.38 4.37 -24.11
CA LEU A 45 10.92 4.26 -24.07
C LEU A 45 10.27 5.51 -24.68
N PRO A 46 9.38 5.40 -25.68
CA PRO A 46 8.53 6.50 -26.14
C PRO A 46 7.66 7.07 -25.02
N ALA A 47 7.40 8.38 -25.09
CA ALA A 47 6.43 9.07 -24.24
C ALA A 47 5.01 8.50 -24.39
N GLY A 48 4.16 8.74 -23.39
CA GLY A 48 2.76 8.28 -23.38
C GLY A 48 2.58 6.81 -23.00
N ALA A 49 3.52 6.25 -22.22
CA ALA A 49 3.25 5.02 -21.48
C ALA A 49 2.24 5.29 -20.36
N THR A 50 1.35 4.33 -20.10
CA THR A 50 0.38 4.31 -19.01
C THR A 50 1.02 3.86 -17.69
N VAL A 51 1.94 2.91 -17.79
CA VAL A 51 2.73 2.36 -16.67
C VAL A 51 4.16 2.15 -17.18
N VAL A 52 5.16 2.52 -16.38
CA VAL A 52 6.57 2.22 -16.64
C VAL A 52 7.13 1.46 -15.45
N VAL A 53 7.80 0.33 -15.71
CA VAL A 53 8.58 -0.42 -14.72
C VAL A 53 10.04 -0.34 -15.11
N SER A 54 10.82 0.46 -14.38
CA SER A 54 12.26 0.64 -14.54
C SER A 54 13.01 -0.19 -13.50
N GLY A 55 14.15 -0.79 -13.84
CA GLY A 55 14.97 -1.55 -12.88
C GLY A 55 16.46 -1.49 -13.17
N HIS A 56 17.26 -1.60 -12.11
CA HIS A 56 18.72 -1.71 -12.17
C HIS A 56 19.23 -2.72 -11.12
N ASP A 57 20.30 -3.45 -11.45
CA ASP A 57 20.84 -4.55 -10.62
C ASP A 57 19.74 -5.55 -10.21
N LEU A 58 18.93 -5.99 -11.17
CA LEU A 58 17.89 -6.99 -10.91
C LEU A 58 18.53 -8.33 -10.49
N GLU A 59 19.73 -8.66 -10.97
CA GLU A 59 20.48 -9.83 -10.49
C GLU A 59 20.86 -9.67 -9.01
N GLY A 60 21.54 -8.59 -8.63
CA GLY A 60 21.95 -8.39 -7.24
C GLY A 60 20.77 -8.20 -6.29
N PHE A 61 19.68 -7.53 -6.72
CA PHE A 61 18.42 -7.47 -5.96
C PHE A 61 17.83 -8.87 -5.77
N TRP A 62 17.71 -9.66 -6.83
CA TRP A 62 17.09 -10.99 -6.78
C TRP A 62 17.94 -12.00 -6.01
N ALA A 63 19.26 -11.97 -6.15
CA ALA A 63 20.19 -12.80 -5.37
C ALA A 63 20.11 -12.48 -3.87
N ARG A 64 20.05 -11.20 -3.51
CA ARG A 64 19.81 -10.72 -2.14
C ARG A 64 18.43 -11.18 -1.63
N LEU A 65 17.38 -11.07 -2.46
CA LEU A 65 16.03 -11.59 -2.20
C LEU A 65 15.95 -13.13 -2.16
N GLN A 66 16.95 -13.88 -2.64
CA GLN A 66 17.05 -15.33 -2.45
C GLN A 66 17.83 -15.76 -1.20
N GLY A 67 18.89 -15.04 -0.80
CA GLY A 67 19.73 -15.41 0.35
C GLY A 67 19.02 -15.33 1.72
N THR A 68 17.88 -14.66 1.73
CA THR A 68 17.08 -14.28 2.89
C THR A 68 16.17 -15.37 3.45
N ARG A 69 16.02 -15.38 4.78
CA ARG A 69 15.28 -16.42 5.50
C ARG A 69 13.79 -16.42 5.17
N LEU A 70 13.16 -15.24 5.09
CA LEU A 70 11.73 -15.12 4.80
C LEU A 70 11.37 -15.69 3.43
N TYR A 71 12.17 -15.41 2.40
CA TYR A 71 11.98 -15.98 1.06
C TYR A 71 12.11 -17.51 1.07
N GLN A 72 13.15 -18.05 1.72
CA GLN A 72 13.36 -19.50 1.80
C GLN A 72 12.23 -20.22 2.56
N GLU A 73 11.70 -19.60 3.63
CA GLU A 73 10.57 -20.15 4.38
C GLU A 73 9.25 -20.07 3.59
N LEU A 74 8.95 -18.95 2.92
CA LEU A 74 7.78 -18.83 2.04
C LEU A 74 7.86 -19.82 0.86
N LYS A 75 9.04 -19.95 0.23
CA LYS A 75 9.34 -20.90 -0.86
C LYS A 75 9.18 -22.37 -0.43
N ALA A 76 9.32 -22.68 0.86
CA ALA A 76 9.13 -24.02 1.41
C ALA A 76 7.64 -24.39 1.65
N ILE A 77 6.71 -23.42 1.65
CA ILE A 77 5.28 -23.69 1.87
C ILE A 77 4.62 -24.05 0.53
N GLN A 78 4.26 -25.32 0.35
CA GLN A 78 3.56 -25.83 -0.84
C GLN A 78 2.35 -24.98 -1.25
N ASP A 79 1.54 -24.54 -0.29
CA ASP A 79 0.35 -23.74 -0.58
C ASP A 79 0.70 -22.27 -0.90
N VAL A 80 1.86 -21.75 -0.51
CA VAL A 80 2.39 -20.48 -1.05
C VAL A 80 2.83 -20.71 -2.49
N GLN A 81 3.48 -21.83 -2.81
CA GLN A 81 3.76 -22.19 -4.22
C GLN A 81 2.46 -22.31 -5.06
N GLN A 82 1.33 -22.71 -4.45
CA GLN A 82 0.01 -22.74 -5.09
C GLN A 82 -0.70 -21.38 -5.13
N ALA A 83 -0.57 -20.53 -4.11
CA ALA A 83 -1.08 -19.15 -4.13
C ALA A 83 -0.27 -18.25 -5.09
N MET A 84 1.00 -18.60 -5.31
CA MET A 84 1.88 -18.07 -6.35
C MET A 84 1.73 -18.85 -7.67
N ALA A 85 0.91 -19.91 -7.75
CA ALA A 85 0.65 -20.60 -9.02
C ALA A 85 -0.14 -19.72 -10.00
N PRO A 86 -1.06 -18.83 -9.61
CA PRO A 86 -1.57 -17.75 -10.47
C PRO A 86 -0.48 -16.81 -11.01
N LEU A 87 0.54 -16.48 -10.22
CA LEU A 87 1.74 -15.78 -10.72
C LEU A 87 2.52 -16.66 -11.71
N GLY A 88 2.59 -17.97 -11.47
CA GLY A 88 3.09 -18.97 -12.42
C GLY A 88 2.24 -19.14 -13.68
N GLU A 89 0.92 -18.96 -13.60
CA GLU A 89 -0.03 -19.04 -14.70
C GLU A 89 0.03 -17.77 -15.54
N SER A 90 0.06 -16.58 -14.94
CA SER A 90 0.27 -15.33 -15.69
C SER A 90 1.69 -15.23 -16.24
N ARG A 91 2.71 -15.70 -15.51
CA ARG A 91 4.05 -15.95 -16.08
C ARG A 91 3.96 -16.89 -17.28
N ARG A 92 3.24 -18.01 -17.17
CA ARG A 92 3.03 -18.94 -18.29
C ARG A 92 2.23 -18.31 -19.44
N GLU A 93 1.22 -17.48 -19.18
CA GLU A 93 0.44 -16.78 -20.21
C GLU A 93 1.32 -15.79 -20.98
N ILE A 94 2.15 -15.00 -20.28
CA ILE A 94 3.11 -14.09 -20.93
C ILE A 94 4.23 -14.89 -21.62
N GLN A 95 4.73 -15.99 -21.02
CA GLN A 95 5.61 -16.97 -21.69
C GLN A 95 4.92 -17.64 -22.88
N GLU A 96 3.59 -17.68 -22.96
CA GLU A 96 2.84 -18.25 -24.09
C GLU A 96 2.47 -17.19 -25.15
N GLU A 97 2.56 -15.91 -24.81
CA GLU A 97 2.30 -14.74 -25.67
C GLU A 97 3.59 -14.19 -26.29
N ILE A 98 4.61 -13.87 -25.47
CA ILE A 98 5.92 -13.37 -25.94
C ILE A 98 6.94 -14.49 -26.19
N CYS A 99 6.70 -15.70 -25.66
CA CYS A 99 7.52 -16.90 -25.90
C CYS A 99 9.01 -16.80 -25.52
N VAL A 100 9.32 -15.91 -24.58
CA VAL A 100 10.59 -15.91 -23.83
C VAL A 100 10.42 -16.73 -22.57
N ARG A 101 11.28 -17.72 -22.33
CA ARG A 101 11.27 -18.44 -21.05
C ARG A 101 11.76 -17.54 -19.93
N PHE A 102 10.86 -16.93 -19.16
CA PHE A 102 11.20 -16.24 -17.90
C PHE A 102 11.71 -17.17 -16.78
N ASP A 103 12.62 -18.11 -17.05
CA ASP A 103 13.46 -18.68 -16.00
C ASP A 103 14.50 -17.67 -15.49
N GLU A 104 15.05 -17.97 -14.32
CA GLU A 104 15.89 -17.06 -13.55
C GLU A 104 17.17 -16.64 -14.31
N ARG A 105 17.82 -17.58 -15.00
CA ARG A 105 18.96 -17.26 -15.87
C ARG A 105 18.55 -16.35 -17.02
N THR A 106 17.47 -16.68 -17.72
CA THR A 106 17.01 -15.87 -18.85
C THR A 106 16.61 -14.46 -18.42
N LEU A 107 15.99 -14.29 -17.25
CA LEU A 107 15.69 -12.98 -16.68
C LEU A 107 16.97 -12.19 -16.33
N ILE A 108 17.99 -12.85 -15.76
CA ILE A 108 19.27 -12.23 -15.39
C ILE A 108 20.10 -11.87 -16.65
N SER A 109 20.33 -12.81 -17.56
CA SER A 109 21.13 -12.59 -18.78
C SER A 109 20.50 -11.58 -19.76
N LEU A 110 19.18 -11.34 -19.69
CA LEU A 110 18.50 -10.34 -20.54
C LEU A 110 18.20 -9.02 -19.82
N PHE A 111 17.93 -9.03 -18.51
CA PHE A 111 17.38 -7.88 -17.76
C PHE A 111 18.07 -7.63 -16.39
N GLY A 112 19.14 -8.38 -16.06
CA GLY A 112 19.86 -8.29 -14.80
C GLY A 112 20.58 -6.95 -14.58
N GLY A 113 21.07 -6.35 -15.67
CA GLY A 113 21.76 -5.05 -15.68
C GLY A 113 20.79 -3.88 -15.47
N LYS A 114 20.28 -3.29 -16.56
CA LYS A 114 19.21 -2.27 -16.52
C LYS A 114 18.11 -2.57 -17.53
N PHE A 115 16.86 -2.33 -17.16
CA PHE A 115 15.71 -2.46 -18.05
C PHE A 115 14.63 -1.40 -17.77
N ASP A 116 13.82 -1.13 -18.78
CA ASP A 116 12.53 -0.48 -18.68
C ASP A 116 11.47 -1.30 -19.40
N LEU A 117 10.25 -1.32 -18.87
CA LEU A 117 9.05 -1.91 -19.46
C LEU A 117 7.92 -0.88 -19.44
N GLY A 118 7.61 -0.32 -20.61
CA GLY A 118 6.48 0.59 -20.82
C GLY A 118 5.25 -0.17 -21.32
N PHE A 119 4.10 0.04 -20.65
CA PHE A 119 2.78 -0.39 -21.11
C PHE A 119 2.04 0.82 -21.69
N TYR A 120 1.37 0.68 -22.83
CA TYR A 120 0.80 1.80 -23.57
C TYR A 120 -0.70 1.66 -23.79
N GLY A 121 -1.42 2.79 -23.69
CA GLY A 121 -2.85 2.86 -23.96
C GLY A 121 -3.70 2.02 -22.99
N PRO A 122 -4.87 1.51 -23.43
CA PRO A 122 -5.73 0.71 -22.58
C PRO A 122 -5.15 -0.69 -22.34
N LEU A 123 -4.91 -1.05 -21.07
CA LEU A 123 -4.59 -2.43 -20.64
C LEU A 123 -5.70 -3.38 -21.16
N PRO A 124 -5.45 -4.16 -22.21
CA PRO A 124 -6.53 -4.63 -23.09
C PRO A 124 -6.95 -6.06 -22.77
N GLU A 125 -8.19 -6.42 -23.11
CA GLU A 125 -8.72 -7.76 -22.83
C GLU A 125 -8.05 -8.90 -23.61
N GLU A 126 -7.33 -8.63 -24.71
CA GLU A 126 -6.85 -9.66 -25.63
C GLU A 126 -5.34 -9.70 -25.91
N ARG A 127 -4.62 -8.57 -25.95
CA ARG A 127 -3.18 -8.51 -26.26
C ARG A 127 -2.52 -7.18 -25.89
N ALA A 128 -1.55 -7.17 -24.99
CA ALA A 128 -0.98 -5.92 -24.45
C ALA A 128 -0.11 -5.14 -25.47
N ASP A 129 -0.29 -3.82 -25.58
CA ASP A 129 0.62 -2.94 -26.30
C ASP A 129 1.74 -2.50 -25.34
N LEU A 130 2.92 -3.09 -25.49
CA LEU A 130 4.04 -2.92 -24.57
C LEU A 130 5.39 -2.90 -25.30
N LEU A 131 6.35 -2.26 -24.65
CA LEU A 131 7.74 -2.14 -25.09
C LEU A 131 8.66 -2.37 -23.89
N LEU A 132 9.53 -3.37 -24.01
CA LEU A 132 10.66 -3.58 -23.14
C LEU A 132 11.92 -3.07 -23.83
N VAL A 133 12.77 -2.36 -23.09
CA VAL A 133 14.15 -2.05 -23.47
C VAL A 133 15.08 -2.49 -22.35
N SER A 134 16.22 -3.09 -22.68
CA SER A 134 17.23 -3.48 -21.69
C SER A 134 18.64 -3.28 -22.22
N GLU A 135 19.55 -2.90 -21.31
CA GLU A 135 21.00 -2.89 -21.55
C GLU A 135 21.55 -4.31 -21.36
N VAL A 136 22.36 -4.75 -22.33
CA VAL A 136 22.82 -6.14 -22.48
C VAL A 136 24.33 -6.18 -22.38
N GLU A 137 24.85 -6.91 -21.38
CA GLU A 137 26.30 -7.00 -21.14
C GLU A 137 27.04 -7.92 -22.13
N ASP A 138 26.44 -9.06 -22.51
CA ASP A 138 26.93 -9.92 -23.58
C ASP A 138 25.86 -10.10 -24.67
N GLU A 139 26.02 -9.36 -25.77
CA GLU A 139 25.17 -9.50 -26.96
C GLU A 139 25.16 -10.92 -27.54
N ASN A 140 26.18 -11.75 -27.28
CA ASN A 140 26.23 -13.13 -27.79
C ASN A 140 25.37 -14.07 -26.95
N GLU A 141 25.40 -13.96 -25.62
CA GLU A 141 24.49 -14.73 -24.76
C GLU A 141 23.04 -14.30 -25.00
N ALA A 142 22.75 -12.99 -25.02
CA ALA A 142 21.41 -12.50 -25.34
C ALA A 142 20.92 -12.97 -26.72
N ARG A 143 21.81 -13.01 -27.72
CA ARG A 143 21.48 -13.52 -29.07
C ARG A 143 21.23 -15.03 -29.07
N SER A 144 21.95 -15.81 -28.28
CA SER A 144 21.68 -17.24 -28.08
C SER A 144 20.32 -17.47 -27.43
N ILE A 145 20.04 -16.77 -26.32
CA ILE A 145 18.77 -16.86 -25.59
C ILE A 145 17.60 -16.49 -26.50
N VAL A 146 17.72 -15.38 -27.26
CA VAL A 146 16.67 -14.94 -28.18
C VAL A 146 16.50 -15.95 -29.34
N GLN A 147 17.56 -16.56 -29.86
CA GLN A 147 17.46 -17.65 -30.86
C GLN A 147 16.84 -18.94 -30.29
N GLU A 148 17.08 -19.26 -29.02
CA GLU A 148 16.40 -20.36 -28.32
C GLU A 148 14.90 -20.08 -28.14
N CYS A 149 14.52 -18.80 -27.96
CA CYS A 149 13.12 -18.37 -27.97
C CYS A 149 12.51 -18.41 -29.38
N GLU A 150 13.26 -18.07 -30.44
CA GLU A 150 12.80 -18.26 -31.83
C GLU A 150 12.49 -19.73 -32.13
N ALA A 151 13.39 -20.65 -31.75
CA ALA A 151 13.21 -22.07 -31.98
C ALA A 151 11.93 -22.61 -31.32
N GLN A 152 11.65 -22.18 -30.08
CA GLN A 152 10.42 -22.54 -29.37
C GLN A 152 9.16 -21.91 -29.99
N LEU A 153 9.26 -20.68 -30.49
CA LEU A 153 8.20 -20.02 -31.27
C LEU A 153 7.86 -20.79 -32.55
N VAL A 154 8.85 -21.31 -33.28
CA VAL A 154 8.64 -22.18 -34.45
C VAL A 154 8.04 -23.53 -34.03
N GLU A 155 8.58 -24.18 -32.99
CA GLU A 155 8.16 -25.54 -32.60
C GLU A 155 6.75 -25.55 -31.98
N GLU A 156 6.53 -24.82 -30.90
CA GLU A 156 5.26 -24.86 -30.15
C GLU A 156 4.16 -24.07 -30.86
N LYS A 157 4.45 -22.81 -31.19
CA LYS A 157 3.47 -21.86 -31.73
C LYS A 157 3.36 -21.89 -33.25
N GLY A 158 4.34 -22.46 -33.95
CA GLY A 158 4.38 -22.47 -35.43
C GLY A 158 4.54 -21.09 -36.02
N ALA A 159 5.23 -20.19 -35.30
CA ALA A 159 5.56 -18.89 -35.80
C ALA A 159 6.54 -18.98 -36.99
N THR A 160 6.58 -17.93 -37.78
CA THR A 160 7.59 -17.71 -38.83
C THR A 160 8.30 -16.40 -38.55
N PHE A 161 9.54 -16.27 -39.01
CA PHE A 161 10.39 -15.11 -38.74
C PHE A 161 10.86 -14.45 -40.02
N ARG A 162 10.89 -13.12 -40.00
CA ARG A 162 11.33 -12.26 -41.10
C ARG A 162 12.10 -11.06 -40.57
N ASP A 163 13.06 -10.57 -41.35
CA ASP A 163 13.85 -9.39 -41.02
C ASP A 163 13.24 -8.16 -41.71
N GLU A 164 12.92 -7.12 -40.95
CA GLU A 164 12.44 -5.82 -41.44
C GLU A 164 13.42 -4.72 -41.03
N ARG A 165 13.75 -3.79 -41.94
CA ARG A 165 14.69 -2.71 -41.64
C ARG A 165 13.93 -1.45 -41.23
N LEU A 166 13.96 -1.13 -39.93
CA LEU A 166 13.28 0.02 -39.34
C LEU A 166 14.30 1.07 -38.92
N ASN A 167 14.17 2.29 -39.45
CA ASN A 167 15.04 3.44 -39.18
C ASN A 167 16.56 3.18 -39.36
N GLY A 168 16.92 2.15 -40.15
CA GLY A 168 18.30 1.71 -40.37
C GLY A 168 18.71 0.49 -39.54
N THR A 169 18.03 0.21 -38.44
CA THR A 169 18.20 -0.97 -37.59
C THR A 169 17.55 -2.21 -38.21
N GLU A 170 18.14 -3.38 -38.00
CA GLU A 170 17.56 -4.68 -38.35
C GLU A 170 16.64 -5.13 -37.23
N VAL A 171 15.36 -5.37 -37.56
CA VAL A 171 14.32 -5.75 -36.62
C VAL A 171 13.75 -7.08 -37.03
N ARG A 172 13.80 -8.04 -36.12
CA ARG A 172 13.17 -9.32 -36.31
C ARG A 172 11.68 -9.22 -36.02
N VAL A 173 10.88 -9.77 -36.91
CA VAL A 173 9.43 -9.86 -36.76
C VAL A 173 9.02 -11.33 -36.69
N ALA A 174 8.29 -11.69 -35.65
CA ALA A 174 7.66 -13.00 -35.48
C ALA A 174 6.19 -12.91 -35.93
N THR A 175 5.82 -13.73 -36.90
CA THR A 175 4.45 -13.82 -37.44
C THR A 175 3.82 -15.15 -37.00
N ASN A 176 2.61 -15.14 -36.45
CA ASN A 176 1.92 -16.33 -35.94
C ASN A 176 1.36 -17.24 -37.06
N ARG A 177 0.80 -18.41 -36.69
CA ARG A 177 0.16 -19.36 -37.63
C ARG A 177 -1.01 -18.78 -38.42
N GLU A 178 -1.60 -17.67 -37.98
CA GLU A 178 -2.75 -17.00 -38.59
C GLU A 178 -2.31 -15.86 -39.55
N GLY A 179 -1.02 -15.54 -39.58
CA GLY A 179 -0.42 -14.52 -40.46
C GLY A 179 -0.27 -13.15 -39.82
N GLU A 180 -0.46 -13.02 -38.51
CA GLU A 180 -0.37 -11.76 -37.77
C GLU A 180 1.01 -11.59 -37.13
N ASP A 181 1.58 -10.39 -37.18
CA ASP A 181 2.84 -10.08 -36.50
C ASP A 181 2.63 -9.94 -34.98
N VAL A 182 3.23 -10.85 -34.21
CA VAL A 182 3.00 -11.05 -32.77
C VAL A 182 4.18 -10.64 -31.87
N LEU A 183 5.38 -10.46 -32.42
CA LEU A 183 6.52 -9.93 -31.69
C LEU A 183 7.48 -9.20 -32.63
N PHE A 184 8.02 -8.08 -32.16
CA PHE A 184 9.06 -7.31 -32.82
C PHE A 184 10.24 -7.21 -31.87
N TYR A 185 11.46 -7.52 -32.31
CA TYR A 185 12.65 -7.32 -31.48
C TYR A 185 13.86 -6.84 -32.27
N ALA A 186 14.75 -6.12 -31.60
CA ALA A 186 16.03 -5.66 -32.13
C ALA A 186 17.12 -5.84 -31.07
N LEU A 187 18.26 -6.41 -31.45
CA LEU A 187 19.41 -6.65 -30.58
C LEU A 187 20.69 -6.08 -31.22
N GLY A 188 21.15 -4.98 -30.65
CA GLY A 188 22.34 -4.25 -31.09
C GLY A 188 22.51 -2.93 -30.33
N ASP A 189 23.69 -2.33 -30.46
CA ASP A 189 24.12 -1.13 -29.73
C ASP A 189 24.10 -1.35 -28.20
N GLY A 190 24.45 -2.57 -27.75
CA GLY A 190 24.43 -2.96 -26.34
C GLY A 190 23.02 -3.05 -25.75
N ARG A 191 21.97 -3.12 -26.57
CA ARG A 191 20.57 -3.10 -26.12
C ARG A 191 19.68 -4.12 -26.81
N LEU A 192 18.84 -4.77 -26.02
CA LEU A 192 17.69 -5.54 -26.48
C LEU A 192 16.43 -4.67 -26.39
N ARG A 193 15.68 -4.58 -27.48
CA ARG A 193 14.36 -3.93 -27.55
C ARG A 193 13.34 -4.98 -27.97
N ILE A 194 12.24 -5.13 -27.25
CA ILE A 194 11.14 -6.04 -27.58
C ILE A 194 9.82 -5.26 -27.52
N GLY A 195 9.05 -5.25 -28.59
CA GLY A 195 7.72 -4.64 -28.63
C GLY A 195 6.67 -5.60 -29.17
N THR A 196 5.44 -5.50 -28.68
CA THR A 196 4.31 -6.28 -29.24
C THR A 196 3.76 -5.67 -30.52
N THR A 197 3.91 -4.36 -30.74
CA THR A 197 3.41 -3.69 -31.96
C THR A 197 4.52 -3.05 -32.80
N LEU A 198 4.31 -3.07 -34.11
CA LEU A 198 5.20 -2.43 -35.10
C LEU A 198 5.31 -0.92 -34.87
N GLU A 199 4.27 -0.30 -34.33
CA GLU A 199 4.23 1.12 -34.01
C GLU A 199 5.12 1.46 -32.80
N ARG A 200 5.06 0.69 -31.70
CA ARG A 200 5.98 0.89 -30.56
C ARG A 200 7.43 0.62 -30.95
N MET A 201 7.70 -0.44 -31.73
CA MET A 201 9.06 -0.70 -32.20
C MET A 201 9.59 0.40 -33.11
N ARG A 202 8.78 0.92 -34.06
CA ARG A 202 9.16 2.08 -34.89
C ARG A 202 9.37 3.34 -34.07
N SER A 203 8.60 3.55 -33.01
CA SER A 203 8.74 4.69 -32.10
C SER A 203 10.01 4.59 -31.25
N ALA A 204 10.29 3.42 -30.66
CA ALA A 204 11.50 3.15 -29.89
C ALA A 204 12.79 3.30 -30.71
N LEU A 205 12.73 2.93 -31.99
CA LEU A 205 13.84 3.10 -32.94
C LEU A 205 13.83 4.47 -33.65
N ALA A 206 12.87 5.35 -33.37
CA ALA A 206 12.85 6.72 -33.90
C ALA A 206 13.52 7.72 -32.94
N ILE A 207 13.58 7.41 -31.64
CA ILE A 207 14.21 8.27 -30.64
C ILE A 207 15.73 8.22 -30.83
N GLY A 208 16.28 9.28 -31.41
CA GLY A 208 17.73 9.54 -31.40
C GLY A 208 18.21 9.99 -30.02
N GLU A 209 19.53 9.97 -29.79
CA GLU A 209 20.14 10.28 -28.49
C GLU A 209 19.79 11.68 -27.95
N ASP A 210 19.48 12.63 -28.85
CA ASP A 210 19.08 14.02 -28.54
C ASP A 210 17.55 14.22 -28.42
N GLU A 211 16.70 13.26 -28.81
CA GLU A 211 15.24 13.45 -28.91
C GLU A 211 14.49 13.20 -27.59
N ALA A 212 14.99 13.75 -26.48
CA ALA A 212 14.43 13.56 -25.14
C ALA A 212 12.91 13.79 -25.09
N SER A 213 12.39 14.81 -25.79
CA SER A 213 10.96 15.17 -25.84
C SER A 213 10.05 14.14 -26.54
N ARG A 214 10.58 13.06 -27.12
CA ARG A 214 9.79 11.91 -27.64
C ARG A 214 9.86 10.69 -26.73
N SER A 215 10.72 10.71 -25.72
CA SER A 215 10.91 9.63 -24.75
C SER A 215 10.17 9.90 -23.44
N MET A 216 10.12 8.91 -22.55
CA MET A 216 9.66 9.12 -21.17
C MET A 216 10.51 10.17 -20.43
N THR A 217 11.78 10.40 -20.79
CA THR A 217 12.56 11.51 -20.22
C THR A 217 12.12 12.91 -20.66
N GLY A 218 11.15 13.00 -21.57
CA GLY A 218 10.44 14.24 -21.93
C GLY A 218 9.16 14.48 -21.14
N VAL A 219 8.71 13.52 -20.31
CA VAL A 219 7.53 13.63 -19.45
C VAL A 219 7.98 14.17 -18.09
N ALA A 220 7.50 15.36 -17.72
CA ALA A 220 8.01 16.10 -16.57
C ALA A 220 7.67 15.41 -15.24
N GLU A 221 6.47 14.84 -15.14
CA GLU A 221 5.95 14.10 -14.00
C GLU A 221 6.76 12.82 -13.75
N TYR A 222 7.12 12.11 -14.83
CA TYR A 222 7.97 10.91 -14.78
C TYR A 222 9.40 11.25 -14.35
N ILE A 223 10.01 12.31 -14.90
CA ILE A 223 11.35 12.75 -14.49
C ILE A 223 11.37 13.25 -13.06
N GLY A 224 10.38 14.03 -12.63
CA GLY A 224 10.24 14.46 -11.23
C GLY A 224 10.15 13.26 -10.29
N ILE A 225 9.39 12.23 -10.66
CA ILE A 225 9.30 10.99 -9.88
C ILE A 225 10.62 10.20 -9.89
N LEU A 226 11.32 10.09 -11.01
CA LEU A 226 12.65 9.47 -11.05
C LEU A 226 13.71 10.26 -10.27
N GLU A 227 13.57 11.58 -10.12
CA GLU A 227 14.45 12.38 -9.26
C GLU A 227 14.21 12.07 -7.78
N LYS A 228 12.93 11.95 -7.38
CA LYS A 228 12.50 11.60 -6.02
C LYS A 228 12.82 10.14 -5.63
N LEU A 229 12.98 9.25 -6.61
CA LEU A 229 13.22 7.81 -6.45
C LEU A 229 14.56 7.35 -7.07
N SER A 230 15.54 8.25 -7.16
CA SER A 230 16.72 8.07 -8.04
C SER A 230 17.63 6.88 -7.68
N ASP A 231 17.73 6.52 -6.40
CA ASP A 231 18.54 5.39 -5.93
C ASP A 231 17.80 4.03 -5.93
N ALA A 232 16.55 3.97 -6.41
CA ALA A 232 15.73 2.76 -6.34
C ALA A 232 16.14 1.68 -7.36
N SER A 233 16.34 0.44 -6.88
CA SER A 233 16.64 -0.75 -7.68
C SER A 233 15.49 -1.15 -8.60
N LEU A 234 14.25 -0.82 -8.23
CA LEU A 234 13.07 -0.90 -9.09
C LEU A 234 12.21 0.35 -8.91
N VAL A 235 11.77 1.01 -9.99
CA VAL A 235 10.74 2.05 -9.95
C VAL A 235 9.53 1.59 -10.76
N VAL A 236 8.35 1.66 -10.17
CA VAL A 236 7.07 1.55 -10.88
C VAL A 236 6.43 2.94 -10.91
N TRP A 237 6.26 3.50 -12.10
CA TRP A 237 5.53 4.74 -12.32
C TRP A 237 4.20 4.46 -13.02
N VAL A 238 3.15 5.18 -12.62
CA VAL A 238 1.80 5.08 -13.18
C VAL A 238 1.28 6.48 -13.52
N ASP A 239 0.90 6.67 -14.78
CA ASP A 239 0.11 7.80 -15.25
C ASP A 239 -1.36 7.60 -14.82
N ARG A 240 -1.90 8.49 -14.00
CA ARG A 240 -3.27 8.33 -13.50
C ARG A 240 -4.31 8.49 -14.61
N GLU A 241 -4.17 9.48 -15.49
CA GLU A 241 -5.20 9.77 -16.50
C GLU A 241 -5.27 8.65 -17.54
N ALA A 242 -4.11 8.24 -18.06
CA ALA A 242 -4.00 7.11 -18.98
C ALA A 242 -4.47 5.80 -18.32
N PHE A 243 -4.17 5.57 -17.03
CA PHE A 243 -4.62 4.36 -16.32
C PHE A 243 -6.14 4.40 -16.05
N GLN A 244 -6.71 5.56 -15.74
CA GLN A 244 -8.17 5.74 -15.65
C GLN A 244 -8.84 5.63 -17.02
N GLN A 245 -8.23 6.11 -18.11
CA GLN A 245 -8.75 5.91 -19.46
C GLN A 245 -8.71 4.41 -19.84
N ALA A 246 -7.61 3.73 -19.53
CA ALA A 246 -7.43 2.29 -19.73
C ALA A 246 -8.48 1.45 -18.99
N THR A 247 -8.64 1.69 -17.70
CA THR A 247 -9.57 0.95 -16.84
C THR A 247 -11.03 1.30 -17.13
N ARG A 248 -11.36 2.51 -17.58
CA ARG A 248 -12.72 2.84 -18.07
C ARG A 248 -13.09 2.05 -19.34
N VAL A 249 -12.15 1.86 -20.28
CA VAL A 249 -12.39 1.04 -21.49
C VAL A 249 -12.61 -0.43 -21.13
N ALA A 250 -11.69 -1.06 -20.38
CA ALA A 250 -11.86 -2.45 -19.93
C ALA A 250 -13.05 -2.64 -18.95
N GLY A 251 -13.39 -1.58 -18.22
CA GLY A 251 -14.53 -1.53 -17.31
C GLY A 251 -15.88 -1.57 -18.04
N ALA A 252 -16.01 -0.90 -19.19
CA ALA A 252 -17.25 -0.87 -19.96
C ALA A 252 -17.68 -2.27 -20.44
N ASP A 253 -16.77 -3.03 -21.04
CA ASP A 253 -17.04 -4.39 -21.54
C ASP A 253 -17.30 -5.39 -20.40
N THR A 254 -16.63 -5.22 -19.25
CA THR A 254 -16.80 -6.12 -18.09
C THR A 254 -17.97 -5.73 -17.18
N ALA A 255 -18.44 -4.49 -17.19
CA ALA A 255 -19.60 -4.03 -16.41
C ALA A 255 -20.88 -4.77 -16.82
N ALA A 256 -21.04 -5.06 -18.12
CA ALA A 256 -22.15 -5.85 -18.67
C ALA A 256 -22.30 -7.27 -18.08
N ALA A 257 -21.28 -7.76 -17.35
CA ALA A 257 -21.30 -9.04 -16.64
C ALA A 257 -21.04 -8.92 -15.11
N GLY A 258 -20.91 -7.70 -14.57
CA GLY A 258 -20.41 -7.47 -13.21
C GLY A 258 -21.46 -7.43 -12.11
N GLY A 259 -22.67 -6.93 -12.41
CA GLY A 259 -23.74 -6.75 -11.43
C GLY A 259 -23.51 -5.61 -10.42
N GLU A 260 -24.53 -5.40 -9.59
CA GLU A 260 -24.70 -4.28 -8.64
C GLU A 260 -23.48 -4.01 -7.73
N ASN A 261 -22.83 -5.07 -7.23
CA ASN A 261 -21.63 -4.93 -6.39
C ASN A 261 -20.43 -4.30 -7.12
N ARG A 262 -20.33 -4.42 -8.45
CA ARG A 262 -19.26 -3.77 -9.22
C ARG A 262 -19.53 -2.27 -9.44
N GLN A 263 -20.80 -1.86 -9.58
CA GLN A 263 -21.14 -0.43 -9.55
C GLN A 263 -20.82 0.19 -8.19
N ARG A 264 -21.16 -0.51 -7.09
CA ARG A 264 -20.83 -0.05 -5.73
C ARG A 264 -19.33 0.11 -5.49
N MET A 265 -18.51 -0.86 -5.90
CA MET A 265 -17.05 -0.70 -5.88
C MET A 265 -16.59 0.45 -6.77
N GLY A 266 -17.04 0.51 -8.02
CA GLY A 266 -16.58 1.50 -9.00
C GLY A 266 -16.84 2.94 -8.54
N ALA A 267 -18.04 3.22 -8.04
CA ALA A 267 -18.37 4.55 -7.55
C ALA A 267 -17.76 4.85 -6.17
N ALA A 268 -17.51 3.84 -5.32
CA ALA A 268 -16.73 4.03 -4.09
C ALA A 268 -15.24 4.33 -4.39
N THR A 269 -14.70 3.82 -5.49
CA THR A 269 -13.41 4.32 -6.02
C THR A 269 -13.56 5.72 -6.61
N THR A 270 -14.63 6.06 -7.33
CA THR A 270 -14.84 7.43 -7.86
C THR A 270 -14.97 8.50 -6.77
N ALA A 271 -15.59 8.20 -5.62
CA ALA A 271 -15.55 9.10 -4.46
C ALA A 271 -14.13 9.36 -3.94
N LEU A 272 -13.19 8.44 -4.18
CA LEU A 272 -11.76 8.62 -3.89
C LEU A 272 -10.96 9.16 -5.09
N GLU A 273 -11.53 9.23 -6.31
CA GLU A 273 -10.80 9.64 -7.51
C GLU A 273 -10.37 11.11 -7.46
N ASP A 274 -11.07 11.99 -6.75
CA ASP A 274 -10.65 13.39 -6.59
C ASP A 274 -9.45 13.55 -5.64
N TYR A 275 -9.06 12.47 -4.93
CA TYR A 275 -7.94 12.43 -3.98
C TYR A 275 -6.73 11.65 -4.53
N LEU A 276 -6.84 11.05 -5.71
CA LEU A 276 -5.76 10.27 -6.32
C LEU A 276 -4.70 11.18 -6.96
N ALA A 277 -3.44 10.84 -6.73
CA ALA A 277 -2.26 11.45 -7.36
C ALA A 277 -2.39 11.52 -8.90
N SER A 278 -1.98 12.63 -9.53
CA SER A 278 -1.87 12.76 -10.99
C SER A 278 -0.87 11.78 -11.59
N ALA A 279 0.20 11.49 -10.84
CA ALA A 279 1.12 10.40 -11.12
C ALA A 279 1.58 9.74 -9.81
N LEU A 280 1.71 8.42 -9.82
CA LEU A 280 2.20 7.63 -8.70
C LEU A 280 3.56 7.02 -9.04
N GLY A 281 4.54 7.19 -8.15
CA GLY A 281 5.82 6.47 -8.19
C GLY A 281 5.95 5.52 -7.01
N VAL A 282 6.51 4.34 -7.24
CA VAL A 282 6.90 3.37 -6.19
C VAL A 282 8.34 2.93 -6.44
N GLY A 283 9.28 3.37 -5.61
CA GLY A 283 10.70 3.01 -5.68
C GLY A 283 11.05 1.96 -4.63
N ILE A 284 11.56 0.80 -5.04
CA ILE A 284 12.01 -0.28 -4.15
C ILE A 284 13.54 -0.24 -4.04
N TYR A 285 14.06 -0.26 -2.82
CA TYR A 285 15.49 -0.23 -2.50
C TYR A 285 15.85 -1.38 -1.57
N TRP A 286 17.12 -1.79 -1.65
CA TRP A 286 17.75 -2.57 -0.59
C TRP A 286 18.37 -1.64 0.45
N ALA A 287 18.02 -1.80 1.72
CA ALA A 287 18.60 -1.10 2.86
C ALA A 287 19.41 -2.06 3.75
N GLU A 288 20.24 -1.55 4.65
CA GLU A 288 21.02 -2.40 5.58
C GLU A 288 20.10 -3.22 6.52
N SER A 289 18.89 -2.71 6.80
CA SER A 289 17.89 -3.32 7.70
C SER A 289 16.81 -4.17 6.98
N GLY A 290 16.78 -4.21 5.64
CA GLY A 290 15.75 -4.94 4.89
C GLY A 290 15.42 -4.28 3.55
N ILE A 291 14.14 -4.26 3.18
CA ILE A 291 13.67 -3.61 1.94
C ILE A 291 12.86 -2.36 2.28
N ARG A 292 13.25 -1.25 1.65
CA ARG A 292 12.52 0.02 1.66
C ARG A 292 11.71 0.12 0.38
N SER A 293 10.50 0.65 0.48
CA SER A 293 9.64 1.03 -0.63
C SER A 293 9.19 2.47 -0.40
N ASP A 294 9.47 3.35 -1.34
CA ASP A 294 9.07 4.75 -1.29
C ASP A 294 7.91 4.97 -2.27
N VAL A 295 6.79 5.47 -1.77
CA VAL A 295 5.60 5.77 -2.56
C VAL A 295 5.45 7.29 -2.65
N TYR A 296 5.63 7.87 -3.84
CA TYR A 296 5.43 9.29 -4.08
C TYR A 296 4.16 9.53 -4.90
N ALA A 297 3.24 10.33 -4.34
CA ALA A 297 2.00 10.75 -4.96
C ALA A 297 2.11 12.22 -5.38
N ARG A 298 2.32 12.50 -6.68
CA ARG A 298 2.24 13.89 -7.21
C ARG A 298 0.77 14.30 -7.24
N PHE A 299 0.43 15.49 -6.74
CA PHE A 299 -0.92 16.05 -6.93
C PHE A 299 -0.95 17.00 -8.14
N PRO A 300 -2.12 17.27 -8.74
CA PRO A 300 -2.25 18.32 -9.75
C PRO A 300 -1.74 19.69 -9.25
N GLU A 301 -1.12 20.44 -10.16
CA GLU A 301 -0.83 21.87 -9.98
C GLU A 301 -2.02 22.74 -10.42
N ASP A 302 -2.64 22.39 -11.55
CA ASP A 302 -3.82 23.08 -12.08
C ASP A 302 -5.13 22.51 -11.50
N GLY A 303 -5.52 22.99 -10.31
CA GLY A 303 -6.83 22.68 -9.72
C GLY A 303 -7.02 23.25 -8.32
N GLU A 304 -8.26 23.31 -7.85
CA GLU A 304 -8.54 23.41 -6.42
C GLU A 304 -8.16 22.06 -5.78
N ARG A 305 -7.14 22.05 -4.91
CA ARG A 305 -6.80 20.86 -4.12
C ARG A 305 -7.91 20.63 -3.10
N SER A 306 -8.28 19.37 -2.85
CA SER A 306 -9.17 19.08 -1.73
C SER A 306 -8.47 19.43 -0.41
N GLU A 307 -9.23 19.92 0.56
CA GLU A 307 -8.69 20.33 1.87
C GLU A 307 -7.97 19.16 2.56
N LEU A 308 -8.39 17.91 2.31
CA LEU A 308 -7.70 16.71 2.76
C LEU A 308 -6.29 16.56 2.15
N ILE A 309 -6.11 16.90 0.86
CA ILE A 309 -4.78 16.96 0.22
C ILE A 309 -3.96 18.09 0.85
N GLU A 310 -4.55 19.26 1.14
CA GLU A 310 -3.82 20.35 1.79
C GLU A 310 -3.40 19.99 3.22
N MET A 311 -4.27 19.34 4.00
CA MET A 311 -3.98 18.79 5.33
C MET A 311 -2.85 17.74 5.28
N LEU A 312 -2.87 16.82 4.31
CA LEU A 312 -1.82 15.82 4.13
C LEU A 312 -0.52 16.40 3.55
N THR A 313 -0.59 17.51 2.81
CA THR A 313 0.58 18.22 2.27
C THR A 313 1.07 19.39 3.15
N THR A 314 0.46 19.58 4.32
CA THR A 314 0.87 20.59 5.31
C THR A 314 2.22 20.24 5.95
N SER A 315 2.94 21.27 6.40
CA SER A 315 4.30 21.16 6.95
C SER A 315 4.40 20.13 8.10
N PRO A 316 5.23 19.07 7.97
CA PRO A 316 5.40 17.99 8.94
C PRO A 316 5.46 18.43 10.41
N GLY A 317 4.66 17.83 11.29
CA GLY A 317 4.62 18.11 12.73
C GLY A 317 5.63 17.30 13.54
N GLN A 318 5.81 17.63 14.83
CA GLN A 318 6.55 16.77 15.76
C GLN A 318 5.56 15.86 16.50
N ILE A 319 5.68 14.55 16.28
CA ILE A 319 4.78 13.54 16.86
C ILE A 319 5.13 13.30 18.34
N GLN A 320 4.27 13.76 19.25
CA GLN A 320 4.44 13.69 20.70
C GLN A 320 3.66 12.54 21.35
N SER A 321 2.56 12.09 20.73
CA SER A 321 1.69 10.99 21.17
C SER A 321 2.46 9.68 21.34
N ILE A 322 3.57 9.51 20.60
CA ILE A 322 4.44 8.35 20.70
C ILE A 322 5.01 8.14 22.12
N GLY A 323 5.23 9.23 22.85
CA GLY A 323 5.71 9.19 24.24
C GLY A 323 4.71 8.60 25.23
N TYR A 324 3.42 8.51 24.85
CA TYR A 324 2.37 7.85 25.65
C TYR A 324 2.19 6.37 25.29
N GLN A 325 2.76 5.88 24.19
CA GLN A 325 2.57 4.49 23.80
C GLN A 325 3.51 3.58 24.61
N PRO A 326 3.07 2.48 25.22
CA PRO A 326 3.97 1.58 25.96
C PRO A 326 5.02 0.91 25.07
N GLU A 327 6.16 0.52 25.65
CA GLU A 327 7.24 -0.23 24.96
C GLU A 327 6.71 -1.46 24.20
N GLY A 328 5.75 -2.15 24.80
CA GLY A 328 5.21 -3.41 24.26
C GLY A 328 4.30 -3.29 23.04
N THR A 329 4.02 -2.08 22.53
CA THR A 329 3.02 -1.84 21.48
C THR A 329 3.24 -2.66 20.21
N LEU A 330 2.13 -3.17 19.65
CA LEU A 330 2.09 -4.06 18.48
C LEU A 330 1.84 -3.30 17.17
N LEU A 331 0.91 -2.34 17.22
CA LEU A 331 0.61 -1.42 16.13
C LEU A 331 0.51 -0.01 16.70
N TYR A 332 1.11 0.95 16.01
CA TYR A 332 0.96 2.37 16.26
C TYR A 332 0.85 3.09 14.92
N THR A 333 -0.03 4.09 14.83
CA THR A 333 -0.13 5.02 13.70
C THR A 333 -0.53 6.39 14.22
N SER A 334 0.05 7.45 13.67
CA SER A 334 -0.17 8.83 14.07
C SER A 334 -0.10 9.77 12.88
N ILE A 335 -0.97 10.77 12.85
CA ILE A 335 -0.90 11.97 12.01
C ILE A 335 -0.58 13.16 12.93
N ALA A 336 0.29 14.08 12.49
CA ALA A 336 0.63 15.34 13.18
C ALA A 336 0.54 16.57 12.27
N SER A 337 -0.41 16.51 11.34
CA SER A 337 -0.91 17.63 10.53
C SER A 337 -2.43 17.54 10.40
N LEU A 338 -3.11 16.96 11.40
CA LEU A 338 -4.56 16.77 11.39
C LEU A 338 -5.27 18.12 11.39
N ASP A 339 -6.22 18.27 10.49
CA ASP A 339 -7.28 19.26 10.60
C ASP A 339 -8.59 18.50 10.84
N ALA A 340 -9.21 18.78 11.99
CA ALA A 340 -10.35 18.01 12.47
C ALA A 340 -11.64 18.40 11.74
N ASP A 341 -11.77 19.66 11.35
CA ASP A 341 -12.90 20.19 10.59
C ASP A 341 -12.88 19.59 9.18
N VAL A 342 -11.70 19.60 8.52
CA VAL A 342 -11.47 18.97 7.22
C VAL A 342 -11.77 17.46 7.22
N VAL A 343 -11.35 16.73 8.26
CA VAL A 343 -11.62 15.29 8.36
C VAL A 343 -13.10 15.00 8.66
N TYR A 344 -13.78 15.88 9.40
CA TYR A 344 -15.22 15.77 9.61
C TYR A 344 -16.00 15.98 8.31
N ASP A 345 -15.73 17.06 7.59
CA ASP A 345 -16.36 17.37 6.30
C ASP A 345 -16.09 16.28 5.26
N GLU A 346 -14.88 15.72 5.24
CA GLU A 346 -14.53 14.61 4.38
C GLU A 346 -15.31 13.32 4.72
N LEU A 347 -15.42 12.96 6.00
CA LEU A 347 -16.20 11.81 6.44
C LEU A 347 -17.70 11.99 6.16
N TYR A 348 -18.21 13.22 6.27
CA TYR A 348 -19.59 13.56 5.91
C TYR A 348 -19.83 13.46 4.40
N ARG A 349 -18.94 14.03 3.58
CA ARG A 349 -18.92 13.95 2.12
C ARG A 349 -18.90 12.49 1.65
N TYR A 350 -17.97 11.69 2.16
CA TYR A 350 -17.90 10.25 1.89
C TYR A 350 -19.18 9.50 2.31
N ALA A 351 -19.78 9.81 3.46
CA ALA A 351 -21.04 9.18 3.89
C ALA A 351 -22.22 9.52 2.95
N VAL A 352 -22.29 10.77 2.47
CA VAL A 352 -23.26 11.22 1.46
C VAL A 352 -23.08 10.45 0.15
N ASP A 353 -21.85 10.39 -0.39
CA ASP A 353 -21.60 9.70 -1.66
C ASP A 353 -21.79 8.19 -1.55
N ALA A 354 -21.30 7.54 -0.49
CA ALA A 354 -21.60 6.14 -0.21
C ALA A 354 -23.11 5.85 -0.17
N THR A 355 -23.92 6.79 0.35
CA THR A 355 -25.39 6.67 0.37
C THR A 355 -26.00 6.87 -1.03
N ARG A 356 -25.55 7.87 -1.80
CA ARG A 356 -25.96 8.07 -3.21
C ARG A 356 -25.69 6.83 -4.06
N ILE A 357 -24.54 6.18 -3.83
CA ILE A 357 -24.08 4.97 -4.50
C ILE A 357 -24.89 3.74 -4.07
N GLN A 358 -25.12 3.56 -2.77
CA GLN A 358 -25.91 2.45 -2.25
C GLN A 358 -27.37 2.48 -2.77
N MET A 359 -27.89 3.68 -3.05
CA MET A 359 -29.24 3.93 -3.57
C MET A 359 -29.35 3.96 -5.11
N ASP A 360 -28.24 3.88 -5.85
CA ASP A 360 -28.19 4.02 -7.33
C ASP A 360 -28.77 5.37 -7.83
N VAL A 361 -28.50 6.46 -7.10
CA VAL A 361 -28.98 7.84 -7.42
C VAL A 361 -27.85 8.85 -7.67
N ALA A 362 -26.59 8.42 -7.66
CA ALA A 362 -25.44 9.30 -7.93
C ALA A 362 -25.56 9.97 -9.30
N GLY A 363 -25.46 11.31 -9.34
CA GLY A 363 -25.62 12.11 -10.56
C GLY A 363 -27.06 12.23 -11.09
N THR A 364 -28.06 11.67 -10.40
CA THR A 364 -29.49 11.83 -10.74
C THR A 364 -30.16 12.91 -9.87
N PRO A 365 -31.34 13.44 -10.26
CA PRO A 365 -32.10 14.37 -9.43
C PRO A 365 -32.48 13.83 -8.04
N ASP A 366 -32.47 12.51 -7.84
CA ASP A 366 -32.74 11.89 -6.55
C ASP A 366 -31.51 11.91 -5.60
N SER A 367 -30.32 12.35 -6.03
CA SER A 367 -29.14 12.52 -5.16
C SER A 367 -29.48 13.34 -3.91
N ALA A 368 -30.21 14.46 -4.03
CA ALA A 368 -30.61 15.31 -2.90
C ALA A 368 -31.41 14.58 -1.80
N ARG A 369 -32.02 13.43 -2.11
CA ARG A 369 -32.69 12.56 -1.14
C ARG A 369 -31.70 11.72 -0.33
N ALA A 370 -30.62 11.24 -0.94
CA ALA A 370 -29.54 10.53 -0.25
C ALA A 370 -28.82 11.48 0.72
N ASP A 371 -28.48 12.69 0.27
CA ASP A 371 -27.91 13.77 1.08
C ASP A 371 -28.78 14.06 2.31
N SER A 372 -30.09 14.21 2.07
CA SER A 372 -31.10 14.41 3.13
C SER A 372 -31.18 13.24 4.12
N MET A 373 -30.86 12.01 3.70
CA MET A 373 -30.87 10.82 4.58
C MET A 373 -29.64 10.74 5.47
N VAL A 374 -28.46 11.17 5.02
CA VAL A 374 -27.26 11.26 5.88
C VAL A 374 -27.44 12.40 6.89
N ALA A 375 -27.83 13.58 6.40
CA ALA A 375 -28.13 14.73 7.25
C ALA A 375 -29.23 14.45 8.30
N ALA A 376 -30.20 13.58 7.99
CA ALA A 376 -31.23 13.15 8.94
C ALA A 376 -30.72 12.11 9.96
N GLN A 377 -29.81 11.22 9.59
CA GLN A 377 -29.19 10.27 10.52
C GLN A 377 -28.27 10.97 11.53
N LEU A 378 -27.51 11.97 11.07
CA LEU A 378 -26.69 12.83 11.92
C LEU A 378 -27.57 13.57 12.94
N ARG A 379 -28.59 14.32 12.49
CA ARG A 379 -29.53 15.01 13.38
C ARG A 379 -30.32 14.10 14.32
N GLU A 380 -30.62 12.88 13.91
CA GLU A 380 -31.22 11.88 14.81
C GLU A 380 -30.23 11.45 15.90
N PHE A 381 -28.94 11.25 15.58
CA PHE A 381 -27.90 10.98 16.58
C PHE A 381 -27.71 12.15 17.54
N GLU A 382 -27.59 13.38 17.01
CA GLU A 382 -27.42 14.61 17.80
C GLU A 382 -28.61 14.82 18.74
N SER A 383 -29.84 14.66 18.25
CA SER A 383 -31.05 14.78 19.09
C SER A 383 -31.29 13.62 20.06
N GLN A 384 -30.75 12.42 19.80
CA GLN A 384 -30.79 11.28 20.73
C GLN A 384 -29.73 11.37 21.83
N THR A 385 -28.56 11.95 21.55
CA THR A 385 -27.42 12.01 22.48
C THR A 385 -27.31 13.34 23.22
N GLY A 386 -27.79 14.42 22.61
CA GLY A 386 -27.62 15.80 23.08
C GLY A 386 -26.29 16.44 22.68
N ILE A 387 -25.48 15.77 21.85
CA ILE A 387 -24.13 16.16 21.45
C ILE A 387 -24.16 16.66 20.02
N ASP A 388 -23.67 17.88 19.76
CA ASP A 388 -23.38 18.37 18.41
C ASP A 388 -22.02 17.82 17.95
N VAL A 389 -21.95 17.19 16.78
CA VAL A 389 -20.69 16.54 16.37
C VAL A 389 -19.63 17.58 16.00
N GLU A 390 -20.01 18.70 15.41
CA GLU A 390 -19.09 19.76 15.00
C GLU A 390 -18.68 20.59 16.23
N ASP A 391 -19.65 21.17 16.94
CA ASP A 391 -19.41 22.15 18.02
C ASP A 391 -18.87 21.49 19.32
N ASP A 392 -19.28 20.25 19.64
CA ASP A 392 -18.86 19.55 20.87
C ASP A 392 -17.76 18.50 20.66
N LEU A 393 -17.70 17.79 19.52
CA LEU A 393 -16.68 16.74 19.31
C LEU A 393 -15.48 17.17 18.47
N VAL A 394 -15.70 17.90 17.37
CA VAL A 394 -14.61 18.33 16.48
C VAL A 394 -13.88 19.55 17.05
N ALA A 395 -14.60 20.56 17.53
CA ALA A 395 -14.07 21.88 17.90
C ALA A 395 -13.20 21.96 19.19
N TRP A 396 -12.61 20.85 19.62
CA TRP A 396 -11.49 20.79 20.58
C TRP A 396 -10.33 19.88 20.14
N ILE A 397 -10.46 19.14 19.04
CA ILE A 397 -9.40 18.28 18.52
C ILE A 397 -8.25 19.16 17.98
N GLY A 398 -7.01 18.69 18.14
CA GLY A 398 -5.80 19.36 17.67
C GLY A 398 -5.09 18.66 16.52
N ASP A 399 -3.90 19.17 16.21
CA ASP A 399 -3.08 18.82 15.05
C ASP A 399 -2.47 17.41 15.08
N GLU A 400 -2.48 16.73 16.23
CA GLU A 400 -1.99 15.36 16.38
C GLU A 400 -3.06 14.37 16.86
N ALA A 401 -3.25 13.29 16.12
CA ALA A 401 -4.02 12.13 16.56
C ALA A 401 -3.32 10.82 16.24
N ALA A 402 -3.45 9.85 17.16
CA ALA A 402 -2.85 8.54 17.03
C ALA A 402 -3.78 7.41 17.51
N PHE A 403 -3.59 6.24 16.90
CA PHE A 403 -4.21 4.97 17.27
C PHE A 403 -3.13 3.92 17.57
N SER A 404 -3.37 3.07 18.57
CA SER A 404 -2.50 1.94 18.87
C SER A 404 -3.25 0.67 19.27
N ILE A 405 -2.62 -0.47 18.95
CA ILE A 405 -2.92 -1.78 19.53
C ILE A 405 -1.70 -2.16 20.35
N VAL A 406 -1.85 -2.17 21.68
CA VAL A 406 -0.74 -2.35 22.63
C VAL A 406 -0.50 -3.83 22.95
N GLY A 407 -1.54 -4.66 22.87
CA GLY A 407 -1.47 -6.06 23.25
C GLY A 407 -2.83 -6.74 23.22
N VAL A 408 -2.89 -7.90 23.88
CA VAL A 408 -4.15 -8.60 24.19
C VAL A 408 -4.11 -9.00 25.65
N ASP A 409 -5.04 -8.50 26.45
CA ASP A 409 -5.25 -8.99 27.81
C ASP A 409 -5.89 -10.38 27.74
N LYS A 410 -5.24 -11.37 28.38
CA LYS A 410 -5.65 -12.77 28.45
C LYS A 410 -6.04 -13.20 29.87
N THR A 411 -6.19 -12.25 30.79
CA THR A 411 -6.57 -12.52 32.20
C THR A 411 -8.08 -12.65 32.38
N GLY A 412 -8.88 -12.08 31.47
CA GLY A 412 -10.34 -12.21 31.44
C GLY A 412 -10.83 -13.57 30.91
N PHE A 413 -12.14 -13.82 31.02
CA PHE A 413 -12.76 -15.04 30.49
C PHE A 413 -12.72 -15.13 28.96
N PHE A 414 -12.70 -13.98 28.28
CA PHE A 414 -12.33 -13.86 26.87
C PHE A 414 -11.10 -12.97 26.76
N PRO A 415 -10.22 -13.22 25.78
CA PRO A 415 -9.09 -12.34 25.50
C PRO A 415 -9.55 -11.04 24.84
N VAL A 416 -9.02 -9.91 25.28
CA VAL A 416 -9.46 -8.55 24.91
C VAL A 416 -8.31 -7.76 24.29
N PRO A 417 -8.45 -7.23 23.06
CA PRO A 417 -7.47 -6.30 22.49
C PRO A 417 -7.30 -5.04 23.35
N GLU A 418 -6.06 -4.78 23.75
CA GLU A 418 -5.68 -3.53 24.40
C GLU A 418 -5.44 -2.47 23.33
N VAL A 419 -6.43 -1.59 23.12
CA VAL A 419 -6.40 -0.52 22.11
C VAL A 419 -6.48 0.83 22.78
N ALA A 420 -5.81 1.82 22.19
CA ALA A 420 -5.89 3.21 22.64
C ALA A 420 -5.88 4.22 21.49
N PHE A 421 -6.47 5.38 21.78
CA PHE A 421 -6.38 6.59 20.99
C PHE A 421 -5.66 7.66 21.83
N THR A 422 -4.92 8.54 21.15
CA THR A 422 -4.23 9.68 21.76
C THR A 422 -4.48 10.88 20.85
N ILE A 423 -5.24 11.86 21.32
CA ILE A 423 -5.80 12.95 20.52
C ILE A 423 -5.38 14.27 21.17
N ALA A 424 -4.71 15.16 20.44
CA ALA A 424 -4.37 16.49 20.92
C ALA A 424 -5.64 17.28 21.22
N ALA A 425 -5.61 18.12 22.26
CA ALA A 425 -6.72 18.99 22.62
C ALA A 425 -6.30 20.47 22.54
N THR A 426 -6.96 21.23 21.67
CA THR A 426 -6.79 22.69 21.57
C THR A 426 -7.45 23.41 22.75
N ASP A 427 -8.61 22.91 23.21
CA ASP A 427 -9.27 23.33 24.44
C ASP A 427 -9.55 22.13 25.35
N ARG A 428 -8.71 22.01 26.40
CA ARG A 428 -8.85 21.02 27.47
C ARG A 428 -10.23 21.06 28.15
N GLY A 429 -10.81 22.24 28.34
CA GLY A 429 -12.09 22.43 29.02
C GLY A 429 -13.26 21.93 28.17
N ARG A 430 -13.26 22.25 26.87
CA ARG A 430 -14.21 21.69 25.89
C ARG A 430 -14.09 20.17 25.81
N ALA A 431 -12.87 19.64 25.66
CA ALA A 431 -12.63 18.20 25.64
C ALA A 431 -13.16 17.49 26.92
N GLN A 432 -12.97 18.10 28.10
CA GLN A 432 -13.51 17.55 29.36
C GLN A 432 -15.05 17.60 29.44
N ALA A 433 -15.71 18.59 28.84
CA ALA A 433 -17.17 18.67 28.79
C ALA A 433 -17.75 17.63 27.81
N ALA A 434 -17.27 17.62 26.57
CA ALA A 434 -17.69 16.71 25.52
C ALA A 434 -17.54 15.23 25.90
N LEU A 435 -16.42 14.87 26.54
CA LEU A 435 -16.22 13.51 27.05
C LEU A 435 -17.21 13.15 28.17
N ALA A 436 -17.61 14.10 29.03
CA ALA A 436 -18.61 13.87 30.07
C ALA A 436 -20.05 13.75 29.53
N GLU A 437 -20.33 14.33 28.35
CA GLU A 437 -21.61 14.16 27.66
C GLU A 437 -21.64 12.84 26.88
N LEU A 438 -20.52 12.46 26.25
CA LEU A 438 -20.30 11.11 25.71
C LEU A 438 -20.46 10.02 26.78
N GLU A 439 -20.05 10.25 28.04
CA GLU A 439 -20.33 9.30 29.14
C GLU A 439 -21.85 9.03 29.28
N GLY A 440 -22.67 10.08 29.22
CA GLY A 440 -24.13 9.99 29.29
C GLY A 440 -24.73 9.25 28.11
N ALA A 441 -24.34 9.64 26.89
CA ALA A 441 -24.78 9.00 25.65
C ALA A 441 -24.40 7.50 25.62
N LEU A 442 -23.16 7.15 25.96
CA LEU A 442 -22.69 5.77 26.03
C LEU A 442 -23.43 4.96 27.10
N THR A 443 -23.71 5.53 28.28
CA THR A 443 -24.50 4.87 29.32
C THR A 443 -25.93 4.58 28.84
N GLU A 444 -26.59 5.53 28.18
CA GLU A 444 -27.95 5.33 27.66
C GLU A 444 -27.98 4.33 26.49
N MET A 445 -27.01 4.39 25.57
CA MET A 445 -26.87 3.41 24.48
C MET A 445 -26.62 1.99 25.01
N ALA A 446 -25.73 1.83 26.00
CA ALA A 446 -25.46 0.52 26.61
C ALA A 446 -26.68 -0.02 27.38
N ARG A 447 -27.40 0.86 28.10
CA ARG A 447 -28.63 0.52 28.82
C ARG A 447 -29.75 0.08 27.87
N THR A 448 -29.95 0.80 26.76
CA THR A 448 -31.06 0.56 25.82
C THR A 448 -30.78 -0.55 24.81
N ARG A 449 -29.58 -0.59 24.23
CA ARG A 449 -29.23 -1.52 23.14
C ARG A 449 -28.62 -2.84 23.63
N ALA A 450 -27.84 -2.81 24.72
CA ALA A 450 -27.15 -3.98 25.27
C ALA A 450 -27.70 -4.49 26.61
N SER A 451 -28.60 -3.75 27.27
CA SER A 451 -29.02 -3.99 28.66
C SER A 451 -27.86 -4.00 29.67
N ILE A 452 -26.75 -3.33 29.36
CA ILE A 452 -25.57 -3.21 30.23
C ILE A 452 -25.65 -1.87 30.97
N PRO A 453 -25.79 -1.86 32.31
CA PRO A 453 -25.75 -0.63 33.09
C PRO A 453 -24.29 -0.18 33.28
N LEU A 454 -23.78 0.65 32.35
CA LEU A 454 -22.48 1.31 32.55
C LEU A 454 -22.57 2.29 33.71
N GLN A 455 -21.63 2.19 34.65
CA GLN A 455 -21.49 3.08 35.80
C GLN A 455 -20.10 3.71 35.75
N TRP A 456 -20.03 4.99 35.37
CA TRP A 456 -18.77 5.72 35.32
C TRP A 456 -18.21 5.93 36.73
N GLN A 457 -16.92 5.62 36.85
CA GLN A 457 -16.12 5.73 38.05
C GLN A 457 -14.96 6.67 37.79
N GLU A 458 -14.37 7.17 38.87
CA GLU A 458 -13.26 8.12 38.82
C GLU A 458 -12.13 7.68 39.75
N GLU A 459 -10.90 7.79 39.26
CA GLU A 459 -9.69 7.56 40.05
C GLU A 459 -8.65 8.64 39.73
N THR A 460 -8.13 9.33 40.75
CA THR A 460 -6.95 10.16 40.58
C THR A 460 -5.71 9.28 40.55
N TYR A 461 -4.99 9.30 39.43
CA TYR A 461 -3.72 8.61 39.25
C TYR A 461 -2.65 9.63 38.86
N GLU A 462 -1.64 9.81 39.72
CA GLU A 462 -0.44 10.58 39.40
C GLU A 462 -0.75 12.03 38.95
N GLY A 463 -1.73 12.64 39.63
CA GLY A 463 -2.23 14.00 39.37
C GLY A 463 -3.27 14.11 38.25
N GLN A 464 -3.46 13.05 37.45
CA GLN A 464 -4.48 13.02 36.39
C GLN A 464 -5.75 12.32 36.87
N THR A 465 -6.91 12.83 36.46
CA THR A 465 -8.20 12.17 36.70
C THR A 465 -8.47 11.17 35.59
N ILE A 466 -8.57 9.88 35.92
CA ILE A 466 -8.99 8.82 34.99
C ILE A 466 -10.48 8.54 35.23
N ARG A 467 -11.28 8.70 34.17
CA ARG A 467 -12.70 8.35 34.13
C ARG A 467 -12.84 7.00 33.44
N TYR A 468 -13.64 6.09 33.98
CA TYR A 468 -13.79 4.75 33.39
C TYR A 468 -15.13 4.07 33.72
N ALA A 469 -15.66 3.30 32.76
CA ALA A 469 -16.83 2.45 32.95
C ALA A 469 -16.42 0.96 32.89
N PRO A 470 -16.38 0.23 34.02
CA PRO A 470 -16.10 -1.20 34.03
C PRO A 470 -17.26 -1.99 33.43
N THR A 471 -16.94 -3.02 32.63
CA THR A 471 -17.96 -3.89 32.01
C THR A 471 -18.18 -5.17 32.82
N PRO A 472 -19.34 -5.85 32.68
CA PRO A 472 -19.57 -7.17 33.25
C PRO A 472 -18.65 -8.30 32.72
N MET A 473 -17.78 -8.01 31.75
CA MET A 473 -16.89 -8.99 31.10
C MET A 473 -15.56 -9.18 31.85
N GLY A 474 -15.26 -8.33 32.83
CA GLY A 474 -14.08 -8.42 33.70
C GLY A 474 -13.31 -7.09 33.81
N GLU A 475 -12.40 -6.99 34.78
CA GLU A 475 -11.63 -5.76 35.05
C GLU A 475 -10.72 -5.34 33.88
N GLY A 476 -10.36 -6.28 33.00
CA GLY A 476 -9.57 -6.03 31.79
C GLY A 476 -10.30 -5.27 30.68
N LEU A 477 -11.64 -5.21 30.69
CA LEU A 477 -12.43 -4.46 29.70
C LEU A 477 -13.22 -3.33 30.37
N SER A 478 -12.75 -2.10 30.16
CA SER A 478 -13.40 -0.86 30.61
C SER A 478 -13.09 0.27 29.64
N VAL A 479 -14.12 0.93 29.10
CA VAL A 479 -13.88 2.19 28.38
C VAL A 479 -13.33 3.17 29.41
N ALA A 480 -12.12 3.66 29.20
CA ALA A 480 -11.42 4.54 30.12
C ALA A 480 -10.78 5.69 29.36
N TYR A 481 -10.81 6.89 29.95
CA TYR A 481 -10.16 8.06 29.38
C TYR A 481 -9.54 8.96 30.45
N THR A 482 -8.64 9.84 30.03
CA THR A 482 -8.14 10.95 30.83
C THR A 482 -7.77 12.12 29.93
N VAL A 483 -7.87 13.33 30.44
CA VAL A 483 -7.42 14.54 29.72
C VAL A 483 -6.16 15.05 30.40
N THR A 484 -5.06 15.06 29.64
CA THR A 484 -3.72 15.50 30.07
C THR A 484 -3.41 16.88 29.49
N ASP A 485 -2.15 17.26 29.44
CA ASP A 485 -1.66 18.44 28.74
C ASP A 485 -0.55 17.96 27.77
N PRO A 486 -0.73 18.01 26.44
CA PRO A 486 -1.88 18.52 25.67
C PRO A 486 -2.91 17.44 25.22
N PHE A 487 -2.79 16.17 25.64
CA PHE A 487 -3.56 15.05 25.02
C PHE A 487 -4.76 14.55 25.83
N VAL A 488 -5.88 14.27 25.14
CA VAL A 488 -6.87 13.26 25.55
C VAL A 488 -6.31 11.87 25.25
N LEU A 489 -6.38 10.97 26.23
CA LEU A 489 -6.09 9.54 26.06
C LEU A 489 -7.40 8.76 26.25
N VAL A 490 -7.73 7.85 25.33
CA VAL A 490 -8.87 6.94 25.42
C VAL A 490 -8.37 5.51 25.23
N ALA A 491 -8.84 4.54 26.03
CA ALA A 491 -8.36 3.16 25.99
C ALA A 491 -9.44 2.12 26.32
N SER A 492 -9.25 0.87 25.88
CA SER A 492 -10.11 -0.27 26.22
C SER A 492 -9.91 -0.83 27.64
N SER A 493 -8.95 -0.31 28.40
CA SER A 493 -8.83 -0.59 29.84
C SER A 493 -8.25 0.60 30.63
N ARG A 494 -8.74 0.79 31.86
CA ARG A 494 -8.13 1.69 32.86
C ARG A 494 -6.65 1.37 33.10
N GLY A 495 -6.27 0.10 32.99
CA GLY A 495 -4.89 -0.35 33.13
C GLY A 495 -3.98 0.23 32.05
N LEU A 496 -4.44 0.24 30.79
CA LEU A 496 -3.71 0.83 29.68
C LEU A 496 -3.52 2.34 29.86
N VAL A 497 -4.54 3.11 30.25
CA VAL A 497 -4.40 4.56 30.52
C VAL A 497 -3.28 4.84 31.52
N LYS A 498 -3.18 4.06 32.61
CA LYS A 498 -2.10 4.22 33.60
C LYS A 498 -0.72 3.93 33.01
N ARG A 499 -0.57 2.87 32.20
CA ARG A 499 0.69 2.55 31.51
C ARG A 499 1.10 3.62 30.49
N MET A 500 0.13 4.27 29.85
CA MET A 500 0.39 5.38 28.92
C MET A 500 0.91 6.62 29.66
N LEU A 501 0.30 6.96 30.80
CA LEU A 501 0.77 8.03 31.70
C LEU A 501 2.16 7.72 32.26
N ASP A 502 2.44 6.47 32.66
CA ASP A 502 3.76 6.06 33.14
C ASP A 502 4.84 6.08 32.05
N GLY A 503 4.50 5.77 30.80
CA GLY A 503 5.38 5.93 29.65
C GLY A 503 5.78 7.38 29.44
N ARG A 504 4.79 8.29 29.39
CA ARG A 504 5.02 9.74 29.25
C ARG A 504 5.79 10.33 30.44
N ALA A 505 5.58 9.81 31.64
CA ALA A 505 6.30 10.22 32.86
C ALA A 505 7.70 9.59 33.02
N GLY A 506 8.12 8.70 32.11
CA GLY A 506 9.41 7.99 32.20
C GLY A 506 9.50 6.99 33.36
N ARG A 507 8.37 6.58 33.95
CA ARG A 507 8.28 5.55 35.00
C ARG A 507 8.16 4.14 34.44
N ALA A 508 7.50 4.02 33.29
CA ALA A 508 7.55 2.85 32.43
C ALA A 508 8.32 3.17 31.16
N ARG A 509 8.73 2.14 30.42
CA ARG A 509 9.30 2.31 29.08
C ARG A 509 8.18 2.60 28.08
N ALA A 510 8.37 3.62 27.27
CA ALA A 510 7.51 3.95 26.13
C ALA A 510 8.02 3.31 24.83
N LEU A 511 7.24 3.38 23.75
CA LEU A 511 7.57 2.84 22.43
C LEU A 511 8.95 3.33 21.90
N PRO A 512 9.38 4.60 22.07
CA PRO A 512 10.72 5.04 21.71
C PRO A 512 11.87 4.36 22.49
N SER A 513 11.58 3.68 23.61
CA SER A 513 12.55 2.87 24.36
C SER A 513 12.62 1.42 23.89
N ASN A 514 11.71 0.98 23.02
CA ASN A 514 11.73 -0.37 22.47
C ASN A 514 12.83 -0.44 21.40
N PRO A 515 13.86 -1.30 21.52
CA PRO A 515 14.89 -1.45 20.47
C PRO A 515 14.32 -1.94 19.14
N GLU A 516 13.17 -2.61 19.16
CA GLU A 516 12.43 -3.03 17.97
C GLU A 516 11.87 -1.85 17.17
N PHE A 517 11.44 -0.79 17.88
CA PHE A 517 11.04 0.48 17.27
C PHE A 517 12.26 1.34 16.94
N GLY A 518 13.29 1.32 17.80
CA GLY A 518 14.56 2.05 17.60
C GLY A 518 15.23 1.74 16.25
N ALA A 519 15.21 0.48 15.81
CA ALA A 519 15.70 0.08 14.48
C ALA A 519 14.97 0.78 13.31
N MET A 520 13.75 1.28 13.54
CA MET A 520 12.97 2.06 12.56
C MET A 520 13.18 3.58 12.76
N THR A 521 13.69 4.04 13.91
CA THR A 521 13.95 5.48 14.17
C THR A 521 15.14 6.05 13.42
N GLU A 522 16.04 5.22 12.90
CA GLU A 522 17.10 5.67 11.98
C GLU A 522 16.53 6.06 10.60
N PHE A 523 15.30 5.61 10.30
CA PHE A 523 14.56 5.89 9.08
C PHE A 523 13.53 7.01 9.25
N TYR A 524 12.97 7.21 10.45
CA TYR A 524 12.00 8.29 10.71
C TYR A 524 12.65 9.68 10.85
N PRO A 525 12.14 10.73 10.18
CA PRO A 525 12.57 12.10 10.41
C PRO A 525 12.07 12.62 11.78
N GLN A 526 12.71 13.68 12.29
CA GLN A 526 12.31 14.33 13.55
C GLN A 526 10.93 15.01 13.49
N ARG A 527 10.42 15.24 12.27
CA ARG A 527 9.11 15.80 11.97
C ARG A 527 8.52 15.05 10.79
N ALA A 528 7.25 14.63 10.89
CA ALA A 528 6.54 13.90 9.83
C ALA A 528 5.08 14.37 9.74
N THR A 529 4.47 14.25 8.57
CA THR A 529 3.01 14.36 8.40
C THR A 529 2.33 13.20 9.14
N SER A 530 2.87 11.98 8.95
CA SER A 530 2.42 10.78 9.67
C SER A 530 3.61 9.86 10.00
N ILE A 531 3.48 9.02 11.03
CA ILE A 531 4.29 7.80 11.19
C ILE A 531 3.42 6.62 11.59
N GLY A 532 3.84 5.42 11.21
CA GLY A 532 3.29 4.17 11.71
C GLY A 532 4.34 3.08 11.89
N TYR A 533 4.02 2.14 12.75
CA TYR A 533 4.85 1.01 13.16
C TYR A 533 3.96 -0.21 13.41
N VAL A 534 4.34 -1.36 12.85
CA VAL A 534 3.64 -2.63 12.95
C VAL A 534 4.65 -3.74 13.25
N ASN A 535 4.54 -4.33 14.43
CA ASN A 535 5.34 -5.47 14.86
C ASN A 535 4.61 -6.77 14.48
N LEU A 536 4.79 -7.19 13.23
CA LEU A 536 4.05 -8.31 12.65
C LEU A 536 4.35 -9.62 13.39
N GLU A 537 5.61 -9.86 13.78
CA GLU A 537 6.00 -11.03 14.58
C GLU A 537 5.16 -11.19 15.86
N ARG A 538 4.98 -10.10 16.62
CA ARG A 538 4.25 -10.13 17.87
C ARG A 538 2.73 -10.11 17.66
N ILE A 539 2.20 -9.42 16.63
CA ILE A 539 0.78 -9.54 16.23
C ILE A 539 0.43 -11.00 15.88
N LEU A 540 1.25 -11.66 15.07
CA LEU A 540 1.02 -13.05 14.67
C LEU A 540 1.19 -14.05 15.83
N THR A 541 2.05 -13.72 16.79
CA THR A 541 2.18 -14.48 18.04
C THR A 541 0.93 -14.35 18.92
N GLU A 542 0.35 -13.16 19.01
CA GLU A 542 -0.91 -12.90 19.70
C GLU A 542 -2.10 -13.60 19.02
N VAL A 543 -2.22 -13.51 17.69
CA VAL A 543 -3.25 -14.20 16.90
C VAL A 543 -3.17 -15.73 17.04
N GLU A 544 -1.98 -16.33 17.06
CA GLU A 544 -1.85 -17.77 17.35
C GLU A 544 -2.25 -18.14 18.79
N GLY A 545 -2.00 -17.27 19.77
CA GLY A 545 -2.47 -17.44 21.15
C GLY A 545 -3.99 -17.37 21.27
N LEU A 546 -4.61 -16.42 20.55
CA LEU A 546 -6.07 -16.30 20.41
C LEU A 546 -6.67 -17.57 19.81
N LEU A 547 -6.17 -18.01 18.66
CA LEU A 547 -6.66 -19.21 17.97
C LEU A 547 -6.51 -20.47 18.82
N GLY A 548 -5.39 -20.63 19.54
CA GLY A 548 -5.21 -21.71 20.51
C GLY A 548 -6.26 -21.70 21.64
N THR A 549 -6.58 -20.51 22.15
CA THR A 549 -7.60 -20.31 23.20
C THR A 549 -9.01 -20.65 22.69
N PHE A 550 -9.39 -20.15 21.51
CA PHE A 550 -10.69 -20.46 20.89
C PHE A 550 -10.81 -21.93 20.47
N GLY A 551 -9.72 -22.57 20.04
CA GLY A 551 -9.67 -24.01 19.77
C GLY A 551 -9.94 -24.86 21.01
N GLN A 552 -9.40 -24.46 22.17
CA GLN A 552 -9.71 -25.10 23.45
C GLN A 552 -11.15 -24.86 23.90
N MET A 553 -11.64 -23.61 23.84
CA MET A 553 -13.01 -23.25 24.25
C MET A 553 -14.10 -23.93 23.40
N SER A 554 -13.87 -24.05 22.09
CA SER A 554 -14.82 -24.70 21.16
C SER A 554 -14.80 -26.23 21.24
N GLY A 555 -13.84 -26.83 21.96
CA GLY A 555 -13.65 -28.28 22.01
C GLY A 555 -13.25 -28.91 20.66
N ASN A 556 -12.91 -28.10 19.66
CA ASN A 556 -12.62 -28.55 18.31
C ASN A 556 -11.11 -28.59 18.05
N PRO A 557 -10.45 -29.78 18.11
CA PRO A 557 -9.01 -29.88 17.87
C PRO A 557 -8.59 -29.46 16.45
N ALA A 558 -9.50 -29.47 15.47
CA ALA A 558 -9.20 -28.96 14.11
C ALA A 558 -9.03 -27.43 14.07
N ALA A 559 -9.64 -26.68 15.00
CA ALA A 559 -9.38 -25.25 15.16
C ALA A 559 -8.02 -24.98 15.85
N ALA A 560 -7.43 -25.98 16.49
CA ALA A 560 -6.09 -25.94 17.05
C ALA A 560 -5.01 -26.55 16.13
N ASP A 561 -5.37 -26.96 14.90
CA ASP A 561 -4.48 -27.72 14.00
C ASP A 561 -3.25 -26.91 13.58
N THR A 562 -2.11 -27.28 14.17
CA THR A 562 -0.78 -26.73 13.92
C THR A 562 -0.27 -26.94 12.49
N THR A 563 -0.85 -27.88 11.74
CA THR A 563 -0.40 -28.21 10.37
C THR A 563 -1.05 -27.36 9.29
N SER A 564 -2.08 -26.58 9.63
CA SER A 564 -2.83 -25.74 8.69
C SER A 564 -1.94 -24.73 7.93
N THR A 565 -2.23 -24.57 6.64
CA THR A 565 -1.49 -23.66 5.75
C THR A 565 -1.44 -22.23 6.27
N ALA A 566 -2.56 -21.72 6.79
CA ALA A 566 -2.60 -20.42 7.44
C ALA A 566 -1.50 -20.32 8.50
N ARG A 567 -1.42 -21.27 9.44
CA ARG A 567 -0.37 -21.24 10.47
C ARG A 567 1.05 -21.32 9.91
N ARG A 568 1.30 -22.06 8.82
CA ARG A 568 2.61 -22.08 8.16
C ARG A 568 2.97 -20.71 7.58
N VAL A 569 2.03 -20.05 6.92
CA VAL A 569 2.21 -18.69 6.39
C VAL A 569 2.43 -17.68 7.52
N LEU A 570 1.64 -17.73 8.60
CA LEU A 570 1.88 -16.88 9.78
C LEU A 570 3.23 -17.20 10.46
N THR A 571 3.70 -18.45 10.40
CA THR A 571 5.02 -18.84 10.93
C THR A 571 6.18 -18.29 10.09
N ALA A 572 6.05 -18.27 8.75
CA ALA A 572 7.03 -17.62 7.88
C ALA A 572 6.99 -16.08 8.05
N LEU A 573 5.79 -15.49 8.07
CA LEU A 573 5.60 -14.05 8.29
C LEU A 573 6.04 -13.57 9.68
N LYS A 574 6.18 -14.43 10.69
CA LYS A 574 6.87 -14.09 11.94
C LYS A 574 8.35 -13.76 11.76
N ASN A 575 8.97 -14.24 10.68
CA ASN A 575 10.34 -13.88 10.29
C ASN A 575 10.38 -12.71 9.29
N ALA A 576 9.22 -12.09 9.04
CA ALA A 576 9.07 -10.70 8.56
C ALA A 576 8.79 -9.82 9.78
N PRO A 577 9.81 -9.39 10.55
CA PRO A 577 9.62 -8.89 11.91
C PRO A 577 8.72 -7.65 11.99
N ARG A 578 9.02 -6.60 11.20
CA ARG A 578 8.51 -5.24 11.43
C ARG A 578 8.29 -4.47 10.14
N ILE A 579 7.26 -3.65 10.15
CA ILE A 579 6.96 -2.66 9.13
C ILE A 579 6.92 -1.29 9.82
N GLY A 580 7.55 -0.29 9.23
CA GLY A 580 7.49 1.10 9.68
C GLY A 580 7.28 2.00 8.48
N PHE A 581 6.44 3.03 8.61
CA PHE A 581 6.24 4.02 7.55
C PHE A 581 6.23 5.43 8.12
N TYR A 582 6.56 6.40 7.27
CA TYR A 582 6.28 7.81 7.53
C TYR A 582 5.85 8.50 6.25
N SER A 583 5.07 9.56 6.38
CA SER A 583 4.77 10.46 5.28
C SER A 583 5.34 11.84 5.55
N GLU A 584 5.85 12.47 4.50
CA GLU A 584 6.26 13.87 4.47
C GLU A 584 5.76 14.55 3.17
N ALA A 585 5.70 15.87 3.19
CA ALA A 585 5.17 16.69 2.10
C ALA A 585 6.22 17.67 1.59
N ASP A 586 6.30 17.82 0.27
CA ASP A 586 7.23 18.74 -0.40
C ASP A 586 6.54 19.89 -1.14
N GLY A 587 5.20 19.94 -1.09
CA GLY A 587 4.34 20.94 -1.74
C GLY A 587 3.83 20.52 -3.13
N GLU A 588 4.54 19.65 -3.84
CA GLU A 588 4.10 19.07 -5.13
C GLU A 588 3.41 17.71 -4.95
N GLY A 589 3.72 16.99 -3.87
CA GLY A 589 3.15 15.69 -3.57
C GLY A 589 3.17 15.30 -2.09
N LEU A 590 2.62 14.12 -1.83
CA LEU A 590 2.80 13.38 -0.59
C LEU A 590 3.82 12.26 -0.84
N PHE A 591 4.94 12.31 -0.14
CA PHE A 591 5.91 11.22 -0.10
C PHE A 591 5.56 10.32 1.10
N THR A 592 5.42 9.01 0.88
CA THR A 592 5.25 8.01 1.94
C THR A 592 6.32 6.95 1.83
N HIS A 593 7.24 6.93 2.79
CA HIS A 593 8.30 5.95 2.88
C HIS A 593 7.83 4.75 3.71
N LEU A 594 8.10 3.54 3.25
CA LEU A 594 7.76 2.27 3.90
C LEU A 594 9.03 1.40 4.05
N LEU A 595 9.49 1.16 5.26
CA LEU A 595 10.56 0.22 5.57
C LEU A 595 9.98 -1.10 6.09
N VAL A 596 10.31 -2.20 5.42
CA VAL A 596 10.06 -3.56 5.90
C VAL A 596 11.40 -4.12 6.36
N GLU A 597 11.60 -4.24 7.68
CA GLU A 597 12.77 -4.91 8.24
C GLU A 597 12.65 -6.42 7.94
N VAL A 598 13.69 -7.04 7.37
CA VAL A 598 13.69 -8.50 7.11
C VAL A 598 15.08 -9.11 7.31
N ARG A 599 15.11 -10.36 7.80
CA ARG A 599 16.23 -10.99 8.52
C ARG A 599 16.74 -12.31 7.93
#